data_AF-A0A7Z7VW88-F1
#
_entry.id   AF-A0A7Z7VW88-F1
#
_cell.length_a   1.000
_cell.length_b   1.000
_cell.length_c   1.000
_cell.angle_alpha   90.00
_cell.angle_beta   90.00
_cell.angle_gamma   90.00
#
_symmetry.space_group_name_H-M   'P 1'
#
loop_
_entity.id
_entity.type
_entity.pdbx_description
1 polymer ?
#
loop_
_entity_poly.entity_id
_entity_poly.type
_entity_poly.pdbx_seq_one_letter_code
_entity_poly.pdbx_strand_id
1 'polypeptide(L)'
;MNTGEHDEHEHGDHDEHGEEGHDHDHGEEAHEHEGHDHEHGEEHHHHGGYDPHVWLDPQLDKKFVSAIRDDLVKRDPDHKDEYKKNADKLLKDLDGIDQDMKDITKDRQGNAVFISHESLGYLADRYGFVQKGVEGLNAEDSSQKELTEIVDEINDTGAKYILYEENISHKVTDTIRKETNAKTLKFNNMESVTDDQSKDATYQSLMKENVKNLEKALNEKIKVKDDKAANKHTKAIQDGYFKDSQVKDRELSDYEGNWQSVYPLLKDGTLDEVFKHKAEDKGDKSAKEYKSYYEKGYKTDIEKIKISGDQITFTKNGKSMTGTYRYDGKDILDYKGGNRGVRYTFKLEGEASKDLPKYVQFSDHNIAPKKSEHFHIFMGNDRDKVLKELDNWPTYYPAKLSKEEVKDEMLEH
;
A
#
# COMPACT_ATOMS: atom_id res chain seq x y z
N MET A 1 -52.27 19.42 -29.32
CA MET A 1 -53.06 20.66 -29.40
C MET A 1 -53.32 21.04 -27.95
N ASN A 2 -52.56 21.94 -27.30
CA ASN A 2 -52.54 23.41 -27.49
C ASN A 2 -54.00 23.89 -27.71
N THR A 3 -54.66 24.67 -26.88
CA THR A 3 -54.36 25.90 -26.10
C THR A 3 -55.53 26.06 -25.08
N GLY A 4 -55.50 26.74 -23.93
CA GLY A 4 -55.11 28.13 -23.65
C GLY A 4 -56.25 29.11 -24.02
N GLU A 5 -56.95 29.67 -23.02
CA GLU A 5 -57.79 30.90 -23.11
C GLU A 5 -57.95 31.51 -21.69
N HIS A 6 -57.36 32.69 -21.40
CA HIS A 6 -57.90 34.08 -21.53
C HIS A 6 -58.78 34.44 -20.29
N ASP A 7 -58.75 35.59 -19.58
CA ASP A 7 -58.43 37.03 -19.79
C ASP A 7 -58.27 37.66 -18.36
N GLU A 8 -57.31 38.55 -18.03
CA GLU A 8 -57.18 40.01 -18.25
C GLU A 8 -57.96 40.98 -17.29
N HIS A 9 -57.15 41.80 -16.55
CA HIS A 9 -57.29 43.20 -16.05
C HIS A 9 -58.44 43.59 -15.05
N GLU A 10 -58.35 44.55 -14.10
CA GLU A 10 -57.74 45.90 -14.02
C GLU A 10 -57.54 46.44 -12.56
N HIS A 11 -56.52 47.32 -12.41
CA HIS A 11 -56.34 48.57 -11.63
C HIS A 11 -56.81 48.84 -10.17
N GLY A 12 -55.93 49.52 -9.39
CA GLY A 12 -56.32 50.41 -8.28
C GLY A 12 -55.26 50.79 -7.22
N ASP A 13 -54.44 51.81 -7.51
CA ASP A 13 -53.88 52.93 -6.69
C ASP A 13 -53.42 52.86 -5.20
N HIS A 14 -52.21 53.45 -5.02
CA HIS A 14 -51.76 54.49 -4.04
C HIS A 14 -51.12 54.18 -2.65
N ASP A 15 -49.91 54.77 -2.51
CA ASP A 15 -49.26 55.51 -1.40
C ASP A 15 -48.72 54.89 -0.09
N GLU A 16 -47.38 54.77 -0.06
CA GLU A 16 -46.37 55.54 0.72
C GLU A 16 -46.43 55.78 2.27
N HIS A 17 -45.26 55.49 2.89
CA HIS A 17 -44.51 56.16 3.99
C HIS A 17 -44.59 55.74 5.48
N GLY A 18 -43.39 55.59 6.07
CA GLY A 18 -43.03 55.79 7.50
C GLY A 18 -42.23 54.62 8.12
N GLU A 19 -40.89 54.53 8.03
CA GLU A 19 -39.79 55.20 8.78
C GLU A 19 -39.61 54.81 10.27
N GLU A 20 -38.34 54.47 10.59
CA GLU A 20 -37.59 54.43 11.88
C GLU A 20 -38.10 53.51 13.01
N GLY A 21 -37.30 52.70 13.72
CA GLY A 21 -35.87 52.71 14.03
C GLY A 21 -35.74 52.53 15.56
N HIS A 22 -35.05 51.50 16.06
CA HIS A 22 -34.53 51.48 17.45
C HIS A 22 -33.53 50.33 17.66
N ASP A 23 -32.25 50.72 17.84
CA ASP A 23 -31.19 49.96 18.51
C ASP A 23 -31.59 49.59 19.94
N HIS A 24 -31.19 48.41 20.41
CA HIS A 24 -30.74 48.21 21.80
C HIS A 24 -29.81 47.00 21.92
N ASP A 25 -28.69 47.27 22.58
CA ASP A 25 -27.57 46.39 22.91
C ASP A 25 -27.70 45.77 24.32
N HIS A 26 -27.01 44.64 24.49
CA HIS A 26 -26.61 43.91 25.72
C HIS A 26 -27.63 43.17 26.61
N GLY A 27 -27.31 41.90 26.90
CA GLY A 27 -27.74 41.17 28.10
C GLY A 27 -27.64 39.65 27.98
N GLU A 28 -26.71 39.04 28.72
CA GLU A 28 -26.37 37.62 28.72
C GLU A 28 -27.42 36.67 29.35
N GLU A 29 -27.19 35.37 29.05
CA GLU A 29 -27.51 34.16 29.83
C GLU A 29 -28.86 33.41 29.67
N ALA A 30 -28.74 32.27 28.99
CA ALA A 30 -28.96 30.90 29.52
C ALA A 30 -30.16 30.06 29.02
N HIS A 31 -29.82 28.78 28.82
CA HIS A 31 -30.60 27.56 28.58
C HIS A 31 -30.95 27.24 27.11
N GLU A 32 -30.13 26.39 26.48
CA GLU A 32 -30.23 24.91 26.48
C GLU A 32 -31.38 24.43 25.61
N HIS A 33 -31.06 23.85 24.44
CA HIS A 33 -31.59 22.54 24.08
C HIS A 33 -30.69 21.89 23.01
N GLU A 34 -30.27 20.68 23.36
CA GLU A 34 -29.42 19.78 22.62
C GLU A 34 -30.05 19.33 21.28
N GLY A 35 -29.24 19.39 20.24
CA GLY A 35 -29.38 18.62 19.01
C GLY A 35 -28.05 17.94 18.74
N HIS A 36 -27.73 16.91 19.53
CA HIS A 36 -26.61 16.03 19.25
C HIS A 36 -26.96 15.12 18.07
N ASP A 37 -26.69 15.59 16.84
CA ASP A 37 -26.44 14.69 15.73
C ASP A 37 -25.07 14.04 15.97
N HIS A 38 -25.11 12.86 16.56
CA HIS A 38 -24.00 11.92 16.52
C HIS A 38 -23.93 11.32 15.11
N GLU A 39 -23.30 12.02 14.18
CA GLU A 39 -22.65 11.34 13.06
C GLU A 39 -21.52 10.49 13.67
N HIS A 40 -21.80 9.20 13.79
CA HIS A 40 -20.77 8.19 13.93
C HIS A 40 -19.93 8.24 12.65
N GLY A 41 -18.86 9.03 12.69
CA GLY A 41 -17.74 8.89 11.77
C GLY A 41 -17.14 7.51 11.99
N GLU A 42 -17.57 6.55 11.17
CA GLU A 42 -16.82 5.33 10.91
C GLU A 42 -15.41 5.77 10.48
N GLU A 43 -14.44 5.67 11.39
CA GLU A 43 -13.04 5.85 11.07
C GLU A 43 -12.61 4.69 10.16
N HIS A 44 -12.90 4.81 8.88
CA HIS A 44 -12.29 4.00 7.85
C HIS A 44 -10.80 4.37 7.81
N HIS A 45 -10.01 3.67 8.62
CA HIS A 45 -8.58 3.59 8.40
C HIS A 45 -8.38 2.89 7.06
N HIS A 46 -8.27 3.68 5.98
CA HIS A 46 -7.70 3.23 4.72
C HIS A 46 -6.25 2.83 5.00
N HIS A 47 -6.05 1.60 5.43
CA HIS A 47 -4.76 0.95 5.29
C HIS A 47 -4.48 0.93 3.78
N GLY A 48 -3.34 1.50 3.36
CA GLY A 48 -2.94 1.55 1.96
C GLY A 48 -2.89 0.18 1.29
N GLY A 49 -2.48 0.09 0.03
CA GLY A 49 -2.51 -1.14 -0.80
C GLY A 49 -1.64 -2.33 -0.36
N TYR A 50 -1.57 -2.66 0.92
CA TYR A 50 -0.94 -3.85 1.48
C TYR A 50 -1.93 -4.67 2.29
N ASP A 51 -1.69 -5.97 2.35
CA ASP A 51 -2.35 -6.89 3.28
C ASP A 51 -1.99 -6.50 4.74
N PRO A 52 -2.96 -6.07 5.57
CA PRO A 52 -2.71 -5.68 6.96
C PRO A 52 -2.70 -6.86 7.94
N HIS A 53 -3.10 -8.07 7.55
CA HIS A 53 -3.44 -9.19 8.44
C HIS A 53 -2.22 -9.92 9.04
N VAL A 54 -1.20 -9.16 9.42
CA VAL A 54 0.07 -9.64 10.00
C VAL A 54 -0.12 -10.43 11.28
N TRP A 55 -1.16 -10.11 12.06
CA TRP A 55 -1.45 -10.72 13.35
C TRP A 55 -2.02 -12.14 13.24
N LEU A 56 -2.33 -12.61 12.03
CA LEU A 56 -2.69 -14.02 11.82
C LEU A 56 -1.45 -14.92 11.78
N ASP A 57 -0.26 -14.37 11.56
CA ASP A 57 1.00 -15.11 11.57
C ASP A 57 1.58 -15.18 13.00
N PRO A 58 1.58 -16.36 13.66
CA PRO A 58 2.04 -16.48 15.04
C PRO A 58 3.53 -16.16 15.22
N GLN A 59 4.36 -16.26 14.18
CA GLN A 59 5.77 -15.87 14.27
C GLN A 59 5.96 -14.36 14.18
N LEU A 60 5.07 -13.63 13.49
CA LEU A 60 5.04 -12.17 13.55
C LEU A 60 4.53 -11.71 14.92
N ASP A 61 3.50 -12.36 15.45
CA ASP A 61 3.01 -12.06 16.80
C ASP A 61 4.07 -12.26 17.87
N LYS A 62 4.93 -13.28 17.78
CA LYS A 62 6.05 -13.43 18.72
C LYS A 62 6.99 -12.22 18.74
N LYS A 63 7.15 -11.54 17.60
CA LYS A 63 7.93 -10.30 17.51
C LYS A 63 7.17 -9.15 18.17
N PHE A 64 5.87 -9.03 17.92
CA PHE A 64 5.03 -8.02 18.56
C PHE A 64 5.02 -8.17 20.07
N VAL A 65 4.80 -9.38 20.58
CA VAL A 65 4.83 -9.69 22.02
C VAL A 65 6.18 -9.34 22.63
N SER A 66 7.29 -9.67 21.97
CA SER A 66 8.63 -9.33 22.48
C SER A 66 8.85 -7.81 22.52
N ALA A 67 8.46 -7.10 21.47
CA ALA A 67 8.59 -5.64 21.39
C ALA A 67 7.72 -4.91 22.42
N ILE A 68 6.45 -5.33 22.57
CA ILE A 68 5.51 -4.79 23.55
C ILE A 68 6.03 -5.04 24.97
N ARG A 69 6.48 -6.27 25.27
CA ARG A 69 7.10 -6.60 26.56
C ARG A 69 8.27 -5.67 26.86
N ASP A 70 9.18 -5.50 25.91
CA ASP A 70 10.40 -4.71 26.11
C ASP A 70 10.08 -3.22 26.32
N ASP A 71 9.08 -2.68 25.62
CA ASP A 71 8.62 -1.29 25.82
C ASP A 71 7.89 -1.13 27.15
N LEU A 72 7.02 -2.07 27.54
CA LEU A 72 6.35 -2.07 28.85
C LEU A 72 7.35 -2.15 30.01
N VAL A 73 8.35 -3.03 29.93
CA VAL A 73 9.44 -3.14 30.94
C VAL A 73 10.21 -1.83 31.06
N LYS A 74 10.39 -1.10 29.95
CA LYS A 74 11.08 0.20 29.94
C LYS A 74 10.24 1.31 30.58
N ARG A 75 8.93 1.32 30.31
CA ARG A 75 8.00 2.36 30.81
C ARG A 75 7.56 2.12 32.25
N ASP A 76 7.44 0.87 32.66
CA ASP A 76 7.03 0.45 34.00
C ASP A 76 7.97 -0.65 34.54
N PRO A 77 9.15 -0.26 35.05
CA PRO A 77 10.16 -1.20 35.53
C PRO A 77 9.75 -1.98 36.78
N ASP A 78 8.80 -1.47 37.58
CA ASP A 78 8.36 -2.10 38.83
C ASP A 78 7.56 -3.38 38.56
N HIS A 79 6.86 -3.45 37.43
CA HIS A 79 6.09 -4.63 36.99
C HIS A 79 6.82 -5.51 35.97
N LYS A 80 8.12 -5.31 35.76
CA LYS A 80 8.91 -6.02 34.73
C LYS A 80 8.79 -7.55 34.78
N ASP A 81 8.75 -8.13 35.98
CA ASP A 81 8.76 -9.59 36.16
C ASP A 81 7.40 -10.19 35.77
N GLU A 82 6.31 -9.44 35.99
CA GLU A 82 4.97 -9.80 35.54
C GLU A 82 4.88 -9.77 34.01
N TYR A 83 5.34 -8.69 33.37
CA TYR A 83 5.34 -8.59 31.91
C TYR A 83 6.15 -9.70 31.26
N LYS A 84 7.35 -10.02 31.79
CA LYS A 84 8.18 -11.12 31.30
C LYS A 84 7.47 -12.47 31.44
N LYS A 85 6.91 -12.76 32.61
CA LYS A 85 6.18 -14.01 32.86
C LYS A 85 4.98 -14.16 31.92
N ASN A 86 4.21 -13.10 31.71
CA ASN A 86 3.04 -13.12 30.84
C ASN A 86 3.44 -13.26 29.37
N ALA A 87 4.48 -12.55 28.92
CA ALA A 87 5.04 -12.70 27.59
C ALA A 87 5.56 -14.12 27.34
N ASP A 88 6.30 -14.71 28.28
CA ASP A 88 6.81 -16.09 28.15
C ASP A 88 5.69 -17.12 28.03
N LYS A 89 4.55 -16.90 28.71
CA LYS A 89 3.36 -17.74 28.55
C LYS A 89 2.78 -17.59 27.15
N LEU A 90 2.57 -16.35 26.69
CA LEU A 90 2.00 -16.09 25.36
C LEU A 90 2.91 -16.60 24.23
N LEU A 91 4.23 -16.46 24.36
CA LEU A 91 5.20 -16.99 23.39
C LEU A 91 5.09 -18.51 23.25
N LYS A 92 4.84 -19.25 24.34
CA LYS A 92 4.61 -20.69 24.31
C LYS A 92 3.29 -21.06 23.65
N ASP A 93 2.24 -20.28 23.91
CA ASP A 93 0.95 -20.49 23.24
C ASP A 93 1.09 -20.30 21.72
N LEU A 94 1.82 -19.27 21.29
CA LEU A 94 2.11 -18.99 19.88
C LEU A 94 2.99 -20.08 19.24
N ASP A 95 3.95 -20.64 19.97
CA ASP A 95 4.72 -21.82 19.51
C ASP A 95 3.82 -23.03 19.26
N GLY A 96 2.80 -23.23 20.11
CA GLY A 96 1.79 -24.27 19.91
C GLY A 96 0.98 -24.05 18.63
N ILE A 97 0.50 -22.83 18.40
CA ILE A 97 -0.27 -22.47 17.19
C ILE A 97 0.58 -22.63 15.93
N ASP A 98 1.85 -22.21 15.98
CA ASP A 98 2.80 -22.39 14.88
C ASP A 98 3.03 -23.88 14.55
N GLN A 99 3.15 -24.72 15.58
CA GLN A 99 3.29 -26.16 15.39
C GLN A 99 2.03 -26.79 14.79
N ASP A 100 0.85 -26.43 15.31
CA ASP A 100 -0.43 -26.90 14.77
C ASP A 100 -0.58 -26.51 13.29
N MET A 101 -0.24 -25.28 12.92
CA MET A 101 -0.24 -24.81 11.53
C MET A 101 0.74 -25.59 10.65
N LYS A 102 1.95 -25.86 11.12
CA LYS A 102 2.93 -26.72 10.39
C LYS A 102 2.37 -28.13 10.17
N ASP A 103 1.73 -28.71 11.18
CA ASP A 103 1.21 -30.07 11.08
C ASP A 103 0.06 -30.18 10.07
N ILE A 104 -0.83 -29.19 10.03
CA ILE A 104 -1.92 -29.19 9.05
C ILE A 104 -1.44 -28.82 7.63
N THR A 105 -0.23 -28.28 7.45
CA THR A 105 0.24 -27.80 6.14
C THR A 105 1.38 -28.63 5.53
N LYS A 106 2.13 -29.42 6.31
CA LYS A 106 3.33 -30.14 5.86
C LYS A 106 3.17 -30.96 4.57
N ASP A 107 2.05 -31.66 4.41
CA ASP A 107 1.74 -32.51 3.24
C ASP A 107 0.77 -31.84 2.25
N ARG A 108 0.54 -30.54 2.44
CA ARG A 108 -0.49 -29.75 1.77
C ARG A 108 0.08 -28.46 1.17
N GLN A 109 1.40 -28.39 1.03
CA GLN A 109 2.11 -27.27 0.41
C GLN A 109 1.61 -27.05 -1.03
N GLY A 110 1.31 -25.79 -1.36
CA GLY A 110 0.75 -25.33 -2.62
C GLY A 110 -0.71 -25.74 -2.83
N ASN A 111 -1.42 -26.22 -1.80
CA ASN A 111 -2.87 -26.43 -1.91
C ASN A 111 -3.59 -25.09 -1.78
N ALA A 112 -4.70 -24.94 -2.49
CA ALA A 112 -5.55 -23.76 -2.41
C ALA A 112 -6.49 -23.82 -1.19
N VAL A 113 -6.74 -22.66 -0.61
CA VAL A 113 -7.83 -22.40 0.35
C VAL A 113 -8.64 -21.23 -0.18
N PHE A 114 -9.93 -21.45 -0.40
CA PHE A 114 -10.85 -20.37 -0.76
C PHE A 114 -11.35 -19.66 0.49
N ILE A 115 -11.39 -18.34 0.46
CA ILE A 115 -11.87 -17.48 1.55
C ILE A 115 -12.68 -16.31 1.00
N SER A 116 -13.69 -15.84 1.75
CA SER A 116 -14.55 -14.73 1.34
C SER A 116 -13.81 -13.40 1.17
N HIS A 117 -12.72 -13.19 1.92
CA HIS A 117 -11.87 -12.00 1.91
C HIS A 117 -10.42 -12.45 2.06
N GLU A 118 -9.49 -11.91 1.27
CA GLU A 118 -8.09 -12.33 1.30
C GLU A 118 -7.33 -11.84 2.56
N SER A 119 -7.60 -12.47 3.70
CA SER A 119 -6.91 -12.22 4.97
C SER A 119 -5.77 -13.19 5.29
N LEU A 120 -5.59 -14.26 4.52
CA LEU A 120 -4.66 -15.34 4.84
C LEU A 120 -3.25 -15.11 4.32
N GLY A 121 -2.92 -13.95 3.74
CA GLY A 121 -1.71 -13.78 2.95
C GLY A 121 -0.43 -14.16 3.68
N TYR A 122 -0.25 -13.69 4.92
CA TYR A 122 0.90 -14.02 5.76
C TYR A 122 0.92 -15.49 6.21
N LEU A 123 -0.25 -16.04 6.60
CA LEU A 123 -0.39 -17.46 6.94
C LEU A 123 -0.02 -18.36 5.75
N ALA A 124 -0.57 -18.05 4.58
CA ALA A 124 -0.37 -18.76 3.33
C ALA A 124 1.11 -18.74 2.92
N ASP A 125 1.78 -17.59 3.02
CA ASP A 125 3.22 -17.47 2.75
C ASP A 125 4.05 -18.32 3.71
N ARG A 126 3.81 -18.20 5.02
CA ARG A 126 4.59 -18.92 6.03
C ARG A 126 4.45 -20.43 5.92
N TYR A 127 3.23 -20.90 5.76
CA TYR A 127 2.92 -22.34 5.77
C TYR A 127 2.75 -22.90 4.36
N GLY A 128 3.13 -22.13 3.34
CA GLY A 128 3.26 -22.52 1.95
C GLY A 128 2.01 -23.11 1.32
N PHE A 129 0.83 -22.58 1.65
CA PHE A 129 -0.41 -22.84 0.91
C PHE A 129 -0.81 -21.60 0.09
N VAL A 130 -1.79 -21.74 -0.79
CA VAL A 130 -2.28 -20.66 -1.66
C VAL A 130 -3.63 -20.20 -1.12
N GLN A 131 -3.84 -18.89 -0.96
CA GLN A 131 -5.17 -18.33 -0.72
C GLN A 131 -5.82 -17.93 -2.04
N LYS A 132 -7.15 -18.03 -2.10
CA LYS A 132 -7.98 -17.47 -3.17
C LYS A 132 -9.20 -16.80 -2.56
N GLY A 133 -9.37 -15.51 -2.79
CA GLY A 133 -10.49 -14.75 -2.28
C GLY A 133 -10.65 -13.42 -2.99
N VAL A 134 -11.64 -12.65 -2.53
CA VAL A 134 -11.89 -11.30 -3.00
C VAL A 134 -10.89 -10.34 -2.36
N GLU A 135 -10.29 -9.44 -3.15
CA GLU A 135 -9.37 -8.42 -2.65
C GLU A 135 -10.14 -7.19 -2.13
N GLY A 136 -9.55 -6.49 -1.16
CA GLY A 136 -10.08 -5.24 -0.61
C GLY A 136 -10.66 -5.38 0.79
N LEU A 137 -10.30 -4.42 1.67
CA LEU A 137 -10.67 -4.39 3.09
C LEU A 137 -12.19 -4.36 3.31
N ASN A 138 -12.94 -3.92 2.29
CA ASN A 138 -14.39 -3.97 2.26
C ASN A 138 -14.84 -4.83 1.08
N ALA A 139 -15.36 -6.02 1.37
CA ALA A 139 -16.03 -6.88 0.38
C ALA A 139 -17.23 -6.20 -0.34
N GLU A 140 -17.63 -5.01 0.10
CA GLU A 140 -18.67 -4.18 -0.51
C GLU A 140 -18.24 -3.55 -1.85
N ASP A 141 -16.94 -3.26 -2.02
CA ASP A 141 -16.39 -2.62 -3.23
C ASP A 141 -15.81 -3.62 -4.24
N SER A 142 -15.95 -4.92 -3.95
CA SER A 142 -15.49 -5.98 -4.83
C SER A 142 -16.10 -5.88 -6.23
N SER A 143 -15.26 -5.95 -7.25
CA SER A 143 -15.74 -5.91 -8.62
C SER A 143 -16.57 -7.17 -8.91
N GLN A 144 -17.72 -7.03 -9.59
CA GLN A 144 -18.53 -8.19 -10.00
C GLN A 144 -17.70 -9.25 -10.75
N LYS A 145 -16.63 -8.83 -11.42
CA LYS A 145 -15.67 -9.68 -12.12
C LYS A 145 -14.92 -10.61 -11.17
N GLU A 146 -14.36 -10.10 -10.08
CA GLU A 146 -13.64 -10.91 -9.08
C GLU A 146 -14.55 -11.95 -8.43
N LEU A 147 -15.78 -11.56 -8.12
CA LEU A 147 -16.76 -12.48 -7.56
C LEU A 147 -17.09 -13.63 -8.54
N THR A 148 -17.27 -13.33 -9.82
CA THR A 148 -17.46 -14.35 -10.86
C THR A 148 -16.23 -15.25 -10.99
N GLU A 149 -15.02 -14.69 -11.01
CA GLU A 149 -13.78 -15.47 -11.12
C GLU A 149 -13.62 -16.48 -9.98
N ILE A 150 -13.93 -16.08 -8.74
CA ILE A 150 -13.87 -16.99 -7.59
C ILE A 150 -14.95 -18.08 -7.67
N VAL A 151 -16.17 -17.73 -8.07
CA VAL A 151 -17.26 -18.70 -8.23
C VAL A 151 -16.90 -19.75 -9.28
N ASP A 152 -16.35 -19.31 -10.42
CA ASP A 152 -15.89 -20.19 -11.48
C ASP A 152 -14.74 -21.09 -10.98
N GLU A 153 -13.73 -20.53 -10.30
CA GLU A 153 -12.60 -21.29 -9.77
C GLU A 153 -13.04 -22.33 -8.72
N ILE A 154 -14.00 -22.00 -7.85
CA ILE A 154 -14.60 -22.94 -6.88
C ILE A 154 -15.31 -24.08 -7.61
N ASN A 155 -16.12 -23.78 -8.62
CA ASN A 155 -16.87 -24.78 -9.37
C ASN A 155 -15.95 -25.69 -10.21
N ASP A 156 -14.95 -25.11 -10.89
CA ASP A 156 -13.99 -25.82 -11.72
C ASP A 156 -13.08 -26.75 -10.90
N THR A 157 -12.68 -26.31 -9.71
CA THR A 157 -11.86 -27.12 -8.80
C THR A 157 -12.68 -28.14 -8.01
N GLY A 158 -14.01 -27.98 -7.96
CA GLY A 158 -14.90 -28.81 -7.16
C GLY A 158 -14.72 -28.61 -5.66
N ALA A 159 -14.32 -27.40 -5.24
CA ALA A 159 -14.06 -27.09 -3.85
C ALA A 159 -15.32 -27.30 -2.99
N LYS A 160 -15.17 -28.03 -1.89
CA LYS A 160 -16.24 -28.37 -0.96
C LYS A 160 -16.36 -27.36 0.17
N TYR A 161 -15.30 -26.63 0.46
CA TYR A 161 -15.25 -25.66 1.55
C TYR A 161 -14.73 -24.30 1.08
N ILE A 162 -15.37 -23.26 1.60
CA ILE A 162 -14.89 -21.87 1.57
C ILE A 162 -14.85 -21.34 3.00
N LEU A 163 -13.77 -20.66 3.36
CA LEU A 163 -13.65 -19.96 4.63
C LEU A 163 -14.45 -18.65 4.60
N TYR A 164 -15.14 -18.36 5.69
CA TYR A 164 -16.04 -17.21 5.80
C TYR A 164 -15.74 -16.40 7.06
N GLU A 165 -15.50 -15.10 6.88
CA GLU A 165 -15.29 -14.13 7.96
C GLU A 165 -16.61 -13.51 8.42
N GLU A 166 -16.97 -13.68 9.69
CA GLU A 166 -18.22 -13.15 10.25
C GLU A 166 -18.28 -11.63 10.33
N ASN A 167 -17.11 -10.97 10.38
CA ASN A 167 -17.01 -9.52 10.54
C ASN A 167 -17.18 -8.76 9.22
N ILE A 168 -17.43 -9.46 8.10
CA ILE A 168 -17.49 -8.89 6.74
C ILE A 168 -18.87 -9.09 6.11
N SER A 169 -19.28 -8.09 5.30
CA SER A 169 -20.55 -8.05 4.57
C SER A 169 -20.92 -9.39 3.92
N HIS A 170 -22.13 -9.86 4.22
CA HIS A 170 -22.63 -11.18 3.81
C HIS A 170 -22.84 -11.35 2.29
N LYS A 171 -22.81 -10.26 1.49
CA LYS A 171 -23.18 -10.28 0.06
C LYS A 171 -22.27 -11.20 -0.77
N VAL A 172 -20.96 -11.16 -0.55
CA VAL A 172 -19.98 -12.00 -1.27
C VAL A 172 -20.23 -13.47 -0.96
N THR A 173 -20.29 -13.81 0.33
CA THR A 173 -20.52 -15.18 0.79
C THR A 173 -21.87 -15.72 0.35
N ASP A 174 -22.92 -14.91 0.40
CA ASP A 174 -24.26 -15.32 -0.04
C ASP A 174 -24.31 -15.60 -1.54
N THR A 175 -23.58 -14.82 -2.34
CA THR A 175 -23.47 -15.07 -3.79
C THR A 175 -22.71 -16.37 -4.03
N ILE A 176 -21.57 -16.57 -3.39
CA ILE A 176 -20.79 -17.82 -3.53
C ILE A 176 -21.63 -19.03 -3.11
N ARG A 177 -22.41 -18.93 -2.03
CA ARG A 177 -23.31 -20.02 -1.57
C ARG A 177 -24.47 -20.31 -2.53
N LYS A 178 -24.92 -19.31 -3.28
CA LYS A 178 -26.00 -19.47 -4.28
C LYS A 178 -25.48 -20.11 -5.57
N GLU A 179 -24.27 -19.72 -5.98
CA GLU A 179 -23.70 -20.08 -7.28
C GLU A 179 -22.74 -21.28 -7.22
N THR A 180 -22.47 -21.83 -6.02
CA THR A 180 -21.58 -22.98 -5.84
C THR A 180 -22.17 -24.00 -4.87
N ASN A 181 -21.62 -25.23 -4.89
CA ASN A 181 -21.97 -26.28 -3.91
C ASN A 181 -21.05 -26.28 -2.67
N ALA A 182 -20.20 -25.27 -2.53
CA ALA A 182 -19.25 -25.19 -1.42
C ALA A 182 -19.97 -24.88 -0.09
N LYS A 183 -19.53 -25.52 0.98
CA LYS A 183 -20.00 -25.29 2.35
C LYS A 183 -19.12 -24.22 3.00
N THR A 184 -19.73 -23.32 3.76
CA THR A 184 -18.98 -22.34 4.52
C THR A 184 -18.38 -22.95 5.79
N LEU A 185 -17.13 -22.60 6.06
CA LEU A 185 -16.44 -22.84 7.32
C LEU A 185 -16.07 -21.49 7.93
N LYS A 186 -16.37 -21.30 9.21
CA LYS A 186 -16.04 -20.06 9.91
C LYS A 186 -14.53 -19.82 9.94
N PHE A 187 -14.13 -18.56 9.74
CA PHE A 187 -12.77 -18.08 9.93
C PHE A 187 -12.82 -16.75 10.70
N ASN A 188 -12.01 -16.65 11.75
CA ASN A 188 -11.92 -15.45 12.57
C ASN A 188 -10.71 -14.64 12.12
N ASN A 189 -10.93 -13.48 11.50
CA ASN A 189 -9.85 -12.59 11.07
C ASN A 189 -9.17 -11.84 12.23
N MET A 190 -9.71 -11.93 13.45
CA MET A 190 -9.20 -11.32 14.69
C MET A 190 -9.20 -9.78 14.73
N GLU A 191 -9.90 -9.12 13.82
CA GLU A 191 -10.04 -7.65 13.85
C GLU A 191 -11.01 -7.20 14.93
N SER A 192 -12.05 -8.00 15.17
CA SER A 192 -13.03 -7.77 16.21
C SER A 192 -13.48 -9.09 16.85
N VAL A 193 -13.97 -8.97 18.07
CA VAL A 193 -14.67 -10.05 18.79
C VAL A 193 -16.15 -9.72 18.77
N THR A 194 -16.98 -10.60 18.22
CA THR A 194 -18.43 -10.39 18.12
C THR A 194 -19.14 -10.75 19.43
N ASP A 195 -20.32 -10.19 19.66
CA ASP A 195 -21.15 -10.51 20.84
C ASP A 195 -21.56 -11.99 20.90
N ASP A 196 -21.60 -12.66 19.74
CA ASP A 196 -21.92 -14.08 19.61
C ASP A 196 -20.73 -14.99 19.97
N GLN A 197 -19.52 -14.44 20.04
CA GLN A 197 -18.36 -15.16 20.56
C GLN A 197 -18.40 -15.19 22.09
N SER A 198 -17.89 -16.27 22.68
CA SER A 198 -17.85 -16.39 24.15
C SER A 198 -17.15 -15.17 24.77
N LYS A 199 -17.64 -14.70 25.93
CA LYS A 199 -16.93 -13.69 26.74
C LYS A 199 -15.51 -14.11 27.12
N ASP A 200 -15.22 -15.41 27.05
CA ASP A 200 -13.91 -16.00 27.28
C ASP A 200 -13.09 -16.22 26.00
N ALA A 201 -13.52 -15.66 24.86
CA ALA A 201 -12.79 -15.76 23.60
C ALA A 201 -11.42 -15.09 23.73
N THR A 202 -10.38 -15.84 23.35
CA THR A 202 -9.00 -15.37 23.29
C THR A 202 -8.47 -15.58 21.88
N TYR A 203 -7.42 -14.84 21.52
CA TYR A 203 -6.67 -15.09 20.29
C TYR A 203 -6.34 -16.58 20.11
N GLN A 204 -5.86 -17.23 21.19
CA GLN A 204 -5.49 -18.65 21.17
C GLN A 204 -6.67 -19.56 20.87
N SER A 205 -7.84 -19.32 21.47
CA SER A 205 -9.02 -20.15 21.22
C SER A 205 -9.54 -19.98 19.80
N LEU A 206 -9.55 -18.73 19.30
CA LEU A 206 -10.01 -18.42 17.95
C LEU A 206 -9.03 -18.97 16.89
N MET A 207 -7.72 -18.88 17.12
CA MET A 207 -6.71 -19.48 16.23
C MET A 207 -6.82 -21.00 16.19
N LYS A 208 -7.12 -21.66 17.32
CA LYS A 208 -7.36 -23.11 17.32
C LYS A 208 -8.59 -23.50 16.50
N GLU A 209 -9.64 -22.68 16.52
CA GLU A 209 -10.80 -22.88 15.64
C GLU A 209 -10.42 -22.66 14.17
N ASN A 210 -9.67 -21.60 13.87
CA ASN A 210 -9.16 -21.31 12.53
C ASN A 210 -8.34 -22.48 11.99
N VAL A 211 -7.37 -23.01 12.77
CA VAL A 211 -6.56 -24.19 12.41
C VAL A 211 -7.45 -25.37 12.03
N LYS A 212 -8.48 -25.68 12.82
CA LYS A 212 -9.39 -26.80 12.57
C LYS A 212 -10.16 -26.63 11.26
N ASN A 213 -10.59 -25.42 10.93
CA ASN A 213 -11.33 -25.16 9.69
C ASN A 213 -10.40 -25.06 8.47
N LEU A 214 -9.20 -24.48 8.63
CA LEU A 214 -8.14 -24.50 7.63
C LEU A 214 -7.73 -25.93 7.28
N GLU A 215 -7.58 -26.83 8.26
CA GLU A 215 -7.24 -28.23 8.01
C GLU A 215 -8.28 -28.91 7.10
N LYS A 216 -9.57 -28.66 7.34
CA LYS A 216 -10.66 -29.20 6.51
C LYS A 216 -10.56 -28.70 5.07
N ALA A 217 -10.34 -27.40 4.88
CA ALA A 217 -10.21 -26.80 3.55
C ALA A 217 -8.96 -27.35 2.82
N LEU A 218 -7.80 -27.38 3.49
CA LEU A 218 -6.54 -27.87 2.92
C LEU A 218 -6.57 -29.36 2.56
N ASN A 219 -7.37 -30.17 3.26
CA ASN A 219 -7.53 -31.60 3.01
C ASN A 219 -8.13 -31.93 1.63
N GLU A 220 -8.69 -30.94 0.94
CA GLU A 220 -9.20 -31.10 -0.42
C GLU A 220 -8.10 -31.25 -1.47
N LYS A 221 -6.86 -30.83 -1.14
CA LYS A 221 -5.70 -30.95 -2.04
C LYS A 221 -5.88 -30.27 -3.40
N ILE A 222 -6.67 -29.21 -3.42
CA ILE A 222 -6.93 -28.41 -4.61
C ILE A 222 -5.64 -27.73 -5.04
N LYS A 223 -5.33 -27.80 -6.33
CA LYS A 223 -4.19 -27.10 -6.94
C LYS A 223 -4.74 -26.04 -7.88
N VAL A 224 -4.37 -24.79 -7.61
CA VAL A 224 -4.68 -23.65 -8.45
C VAL A 224 -3.39 -22.95 -8.85
N LYS A 225 -3.45 -22.15 -9.91
CA LYS A 225 -2.36 -21.24 -10.25
C LYS A 225 -2.37 -20.09 -9.25
N ASP A 226 -1.23 -19.86 -8.61
CA ASP A 226 -1.02 -18.67 -7.79
C ASP A 226 -0.55 -17.52 -8.69
N ASP A 227 -1.52 -16.88 -9.36
CA ASP A 227 -1.26 -15.73 -10.24
C ASP A 227 -0.72 -14.52 -9.48
N LYS A 228 -0.87 -14.49 -8.15
CA LYS A 228 -0.46 -13.40 -7.27
C LYS A 228 0.91 -13.63 -6.64
N ALA A 229 1.44 -14.85 -6.63
CA ALA A 229 2.77 -15.18 -6.09
C ALA A 229 3.88 -14.24 -6.58
N ALA A 230 3.84 -13.86 -7.86
CA ALA A 230 4.84 -12.98 -8.45
C ALA A 230 4.77 -11.53 -7.93
N ASN A 231 3.60 -11.09 -7.44
CA ASN A 231 3.31 -9.70 -7.08
C ASN A 231 2.97 -9.47 -5.60
N LYS A 232 2.89 -10.55 -4.79
CA LYS A 232 2.42 -10.54 -3.39
C LYS A 232 3.14 -9.56 -2.45
N HIS A 233 4.35 -9.12 -2.81
CA HIS A 233 5.12 -8.13 -2.05
C HIS A 233 5.55 -6.92 -2.88
N THR A 234 5.09 -6.77 -4.13
CA THR A 234 5.59 -5.73 -5.03
C THR A 234 5.37 -4.34 -4.44
N LYS A 235 4.17 -4.06 -3.93
CA LYS A 235 3.87 -2.77 -3.30
C LYS A 235 4.71 -2.53 -2.04
N ALA A 236 4.76 -3.51 -1.12
CA ALA A 236 5.60 -3.42 0.09
C ALA A 236 7.07 -3.15 -0.24
N ILE A 237 7.62 -3.85 -1.24
CA ILE A 237 8.98 -3.64 -1.73
C ILE A 237 9.15 -2.23 -2.30
N GLN A 238 8.21 -1.77 -3.13
CA GLN A 238 8.24 -0.46 -3.77
C GLN A 238 8.24 0.69 -2.75
N ASP A 239 7.51 0.51 -1.65
CA ASP A 239 7.42 1.48 -0.56
C ASP A 239 8.54 1.35 0.47
N GLY A 240 9.45 0.38 0.27
CA GLY A 240 10.70 0.25 1.01
C GLY A 240 10.69 -0.78 2.14
N TYR A 241 9.72 -1.69 2.17
CA TYR A 241 9.59 -2.77 3.15
C TYR A 241 9.94 -4.11 2.52
N PHE A 242 11.18 -4.53 2.74
CA PHE A 242 11.70 -5.80 2.21
C PHE A 242 12.67 -6.44 3.19
N LYS A 243 13.09 -7.69 2.94
CA LYS A 243 14.16 -8.39 3.66
C LYS A 243 15.46 -8.32 2.87
N ASP A 244 16.61 -8.29 3.55
CA ASP A 244 17.93 -8.25 2.89
C ASP A 244 18.15 -9.45 1.95
N SER A 245 17.61 -10.61 2.31
CA SER A 245 17.67 -11.84 1.50
C SER A 245 16.97 -11.72 0.14
N GLN A 246 16.01 -10.79 0.02
CA GLN A 246 15.29 -10.51 -1.23
C GLN A 246 16.10 -9.61 -2.17
N VAL A 247 17.11 -8.89 -1.68
CA VAL A 247 17.87 -7.94 -2.48
C VAL A 247 18.88 -8.67 -3.38
N LYS A 248 18.72 -8.57 -4.70
CA LYS A 248 19.58 -9.19 -5.72
C LYS A 248 20.36 -8.14 -6.51
N ASP A 249 21.47 -8.56 -7.09
CA ASP A 249 22.26 -7.71 -7.99
C ASP A 249 21.46 -7.48 -9.27
N ARG A 250 21.74 -6.38 -9.95
CA ARG A 250 21.03 -5.95 -11.15
C ARG A 250 22.01 -5.49 -12.21
N GLU A 251 21.60 -5.64 -13.46
CA GLU A 251 22.39 -5.25 -14.61
C GLU A 251 21.93 -3.88 -15.14
N LEU A 252 22.80 -3.21 -15.91
CA LEU A 252 22.44 -1.93 -16.53
C LEU A 252 21.28 -2.09 -17.53
N SER A 253 21.12 -3.29 -18.08
CA SER A 253 20.02 -3.66 -18.97
C SER A 253 18.65 -3.49 -18.31
N ASP A 254 18.52 -3.54 -16.98
CA ASP A 254 17.26 -3.27 -16.29
C ASP A 254 16.76 -1.83 -16.49
N TYR A 255 17.67 -0.91 -16.81
CA TYR A 255 17.39 0.51 -17.06
C TYR A 255 17.48 0.87 -18.55
N GLU A 256 17.60 -0.12 -19.44
CA GLU A 256 17.72 0.11 -20.87
C GLU A 256 16.51 0.86 -21.45
N GLY A 257 16.77 1.93 -22.19
CA GLY A 257 15.72 2.78 -22.73
C GLY A 257 16.15 4.21 -23.02
N ASN A 258 15.19 4.99 -23.51
CA ASN A 258 15.32 6.45 -23.63
C ASN A 258 14.47 7.08 -22.54
N TRP A 259 15.03 8.05 -21.84
CA TRP A 259 14.48 8.60 -20.61
C TRP A 259 14.45 10.13 -20.67
N GLN A 260 13.37 10.73 -20.17
CA GLN A 260 13.17 12.17 -20.10
C GLN A 260 13.12 12.64 -18.64
N SER A 261 13.75 13.77 -18.34
CA SER A 261 13.65 14.37 -17.00
C SER A 261 12.23 14.90 -16.75
N VAL A 262 11.73 14.72 -15.52
CA VAL A 262 10.46 15.31 -15.09
C VAL A 262 10.59 16.77 -14.63
N TYR A 263 11.82 17.28 -14.49
CA TYR A 263 12.05 18.64 -13.98
C TYR A 263 11.37 19.74 -14.83
N PRO A 264 11.39 19.69 -16.18
CA PRO A 264 10.62 20.64 -17.00
C PRO A 264 9.11 20.61 -16.71
N LEU A 265 8.54 19.42 -16.45
CA LEU A 265 7.10 19.25 -16.14
C LEU A 265 6.73 19.85 -14.77
N LEU A 266 7.65 19.82 -13.82
CA LEU A 266 7.48 20.56 -12.56
C LEU A 266 7.48 22.08 -12.83
N LYS A 267 8.38 22.56 -13.69
CA LYS A 267 8.56 24.00 -13.96
C LYS A 267 7.41 24.61 -14.75
N ASP A 268 6.80 23.88 -15.67
CA ASP A 268 5.68 24.36 -16.48
C ASP A 268 4.30 24.23 -15.79
N GLY A 269 4.27 23.60 -14.60
CA GLY A 269 3.07 23.45 -13.78
C GLY A 269 2.27 22.18 -14.06
N THR A 270 2.71 21.31 -14.98
CA THR A 270 2.01 20.05 -15.29
C THR A 270 1.83 19.17 -14.05
N LEU A 271 2.80 19.17 -13.13
CA LEU A 271 2.76 18.34 -11.92
C LEU A 271 2.04 18.99 -10.72
N ASP A 272 1.41 20.17 -10.89
CA ASP A 272 0.79 20.89 -9.77
C ASP A 272 -0.39 20.11 -9.16
N GLU A 273 -1.12 19.36 -9.98
CA GLU A 273 -2.20 18.46 -9.55
C GLU A 273 -1.67 17.32 -8.66
N VAL A 274 -0.50 16.75 -8.99
CA VAL A 274 0.15 15.71 -8.19
C VAL A 274 0.45 16.21 -6.78
N PHE A 275 0.97 17.43 -6.64
CA PHE A 275 1.30 17.99 -5.34
C PHE A 275 0.06 18.37 -4.52
N LYS A 276 -1.03 18.77 -5.20
CA LYS A 276 -2.32 19.00 -4.55
C LYS A 276 -2.86 17.68 -4.00
N HIS A 277 -2.90 16.63 -4.82
CA HIS A 277 -3.35 15.31 -4.42
C HIS A 277 -2.55 14.77 -3.22
N LYS A 278 -1.21 14.87 -3.24
CA LYS A 278 -0.37 14.42 -2.11
C LYS A 278 -0.60 15.23 -0.82
N ALA A 279 -0.94 16.51 -0.93
CA ALA A 279 -1.28 17.33 0.24
C ALA A 279 -2.62 16.92 0.87
N GLU A 280 -3.60 16.58 0.03
CA GLU A 280 -4.93 16.11 0.45
C GLU A 280 -4.87 14.71 1.07
N ASP A 281 -4.11 13.79 0.45
CA ASP A 281 -3.95 12.42 0.91
C ASP A 281 -3.19 12.31 2.25
N LYS A 282 -2.06 13.01 2.39
CA LYS A 282 -1.18 12.85 3.56
C LYS A 282 -1.43 13.85 4.68
N GLY A 283 -1.95 15.03 4.37
CA GLY A 283 -2.22 16.09 5.34
C GLY A 283 -1.00 16.66 6.08
N ASP A 284 0.23 16.27 5.72
CA ASP A 284 1.47 16.62 6.45
C ASP A 284 2.19 17.86 5.91
N LYS A 285 1.88 18.27 4.68
CA LYS A 285 2.45 19.44 3.98
C LYS A 285 1.41 20.05 3.05
N SER A 286 1.51 21.36 2.84
CA SER A 286 0.78 22.03 1.76
C SER A 286 1.32 21.64 0.37
N ALA A 287 0.49 21.78 -0.67
CA ALA A 287 0.91 21.56 -2.05
C ALA A 287 2.13 22.41 -2.46
N LYS A 288 2.26 23.63 -1.91
CA LYS A 288 3.42 24.51 -2.15
C LYS A 288 4.70 23.98 -1.50
N GLU A 289 4.61 23.41 -0.30
CA GLU A 289 5.73 22.77 0.36
C GLU A 289 6.16 21.50 -0.37
N TYR A 290 5.20 20.70 -0.84
CA TYR A 290 5.48 19.56 -1.73
C TYR A 290 6.19 20.01 -3.00
N LYS A 291 5.66 20.99 -3.73
CA LYS A 291 6.30 21.52 -4.94
C LYS A 291 7.73 22.01 -4.66
N SER A 292 7.96 22.68 -3.52
CA SER A 292 9.30 23.15 -3.13
C SER A 292 10.27 22.00 -2.79
N TYR A 293 9.76 20.94 -2.18
CA TYR A 293 10.52 19.72 -1.88
C TYR A 293 10.92 19.00 -3.17
N TYR A 294 9.96 18.76 -4.07
CA TYR A 294 10.19 18.12 -5.37
C TYR A 294 11.02 18.99 -6.32
N GLU A 295 10.95 20.33 -6.22
CA GLU A 295 11.81 21.21 -7.02
C GLU A 295 13.29 21.00 -6.67
N LYS A 296 13.64 20.81 -5.39
CA LYS A 296 15.01 20.45 -4.98
C LYS A 296 15.39 19.05 -5.45
N GLY A 297 14.48 18.09 -5.29
CA GLY A 297 14.68 16.70 -5.70
C GLY A 297 14.94 16.56 -7.19
N TYR A 298 14.05 17.08 -8.03
CA TYR A 298 14.10 16.87 -9.48
C TYR A 298 15.11 17.74 -10.23
N LYS A 299 15.59 18.83 -9.62
CA LYS A 299 16.46 19.79 -10.29
C LYS A 299 17.67 19.13 -10.95
N THR A 300 17.76 19.29 -12.26
CA THR A 300 18.87 18.79 -13.09
C THR A 300 18.99 19.63 -14.36
N ASP A 301 20.18 19.63 -14.96
CA ASP A 301 20.41 20.17 -16.30
C ASP A 301 20.63 19.05 -17.35
N ILE A 302 20.48 17.79 -16.94
CA ILE A 302 20.49 16.63 -17.83
C ILE A 302 19.05 16.36 -18.27
N GLU A 303 18.72 16.79 -19.49
CA GLU A 303 17.38 16.74 -20.07
C GLU A 303 16.95 15.31 -20.41
N LYS A 304 17.89 14.52 -20.94
CA LYS A 304 17.64 13.16 -21.43
C LYS A 304 18.76 12.22 -21.04
N ILE A 305 18.39 10.97 -20.82
CA ILE A 305 19.33 9.87 -20.63
C ILE A 305 18.96 8.76 -21.62
N LYS A 306 19.96 8.22 -22.30
CA LYS A 306 19.80 7.01 -23.12
C LYS A 306 20.72 5.93 -22.57
N ILE A 307 20.15 4.77 -22.29
CA ILE A 307 20.86 3.59 -21.80
C ILE A 307 20.70 2.49 -22.85
N SER A 308 21.81 1.92 -23.30
CA SER A 308 21.82 0.81 -24.26
C SER A 308 23.09 -0.02 -24.10
N GLY A 309 22.93 -1.33 -23.94
CA GLY A 309 24.05 -2.21 -23.59
C GLY A 309 24.73 -1.77 -22.29
N ASP A 310 26.04 -1.53 -22.36
CA ASP A 310 26.85 -1.05 -21.24
C ASP A 310 27.06 0.48 -21.25
N GLN A 311 26.36 1.21 -22.11
CA GLN A 311 26.56 2.64 -22.30
C GLN A 311 25.43 3.47 -21.70
N ILE A 312 25.82 4.57 -21.04
CA ILE A 312 24.92 5.64 -20.62
C ILE A 312 25.30 6.91 -21.37
N THR A 313 24.32 7.53 -22.02
CA THR A 313 24.45 8.81 -22.72
C THR A 313 23.63 9.86 -21.99
N PHE A 314 24.29 10.93 -21.53
CA PHE A 314 23.68 12.07 -20.88
C PHE A 314 23.57 13.22 -21.88
N THR A 315 22.38 13.80 -22.01
CA THR A 315 22.14 14.97 -22.87
C THR A 315 21.87 16.21 -22.01
N LYS A 316 22.67 17.24 -22.20
CA LYS A 316 22.62 18.52 -21.48
C LYS A 316 22.77 19.68 -22.45
N ASN A 317 21.81 20.60 -22.47
CA ASN A 317 21.78 21.73 -23.41
C ASN A 317 21.94 21.27 -24.88
N GLY A 318 21.25 20.19 -25.25
CA GLY A 318 21.35 19.55 -26.58
C GLY A 318 22.68 18.86 -26.91
N LYS A 319 23.69 18.88 -26.02
CA LYS A 319 24.96 18.16 -26.21
C LYS A 319 24.92 16.83 -25.48
N SER A 320 25.41 15.77 -26.13
CA SER A 320 25.41 14.42 -25.56
C SER A 320 26.82 13.95 -25.26
N MET A 321 27.00 13.31 -24.11
CA MET A 321 28.22 12.63 -23.69
C MET A 321 27.91 11.19 -23.33
N THR A 322 28.71 10.26 -23.84
CA THR A 322 28.51 8.82 -23.65
C THR A 322 29.69 8.22 -22.91
N GLY A 323 29.41 7.34 -21.95
CA GLY A 323 30.40 6.55 -21.25
C GLY A 323 29.97 5.10 -21.14
N THR A 324 30.96 4.21 -21.00
CA THR A 324 30.73 2.79 -20.72
C THR A 324 30.76 2.58 -19.21
N TYR A 325 29.75 1.92 -18.64
CA TYR A 325 29.58 1.75 -17.21
C TYR A 325 29.51 0.27 -16.83
N ARG A 326 30.20 -0.09 -15.74
CA ARG A 326 30.17 -1.43 -15.15
C ARG A 326 29.53 -1.41 -13.79
N TYR A 327 28.84 -2.49 -13.45
CA TYR A 327 28.27 -2.67 -12.13
C TYR A 327 29.35 -2.62 -11.04
N ASP A 328 29.12 -1.84 -10.00
CA ASP A 328 30.03 -1.57 -8.87
C ASP A 328 29.32 -1.85 -7.52
N GLY A 329 28.37 -2.78 -7.54
CA GLY A 329 27.65 -3.25 -6.37
C GLY A 329 26.37 -2.49 -6.06
N LYS A 330 25.79 -2.81 -4.90
CA LYS A 330 24.55 -2.22 -4.38
C LYS A 330 24.70 -1.88 -2.91
N ASP A 331 23.92 -0.91 -2.46
CA ASP A 331 23.91 -0.44 -1.08
C ASP A 331 22.45 -0.36 -0.60
N ILE A 332 22.15 -0.89 0.59
CA ILE A 332 20.84 -0.77 1.24
C ILE A 332 20.90 0.45 2.16
N LEU A 333 19.91 1.33 2.04
CA LEU A 333 19.78 2.55 2.83
C LEU A 333 18.57 2.44 3.75
N ASP A 334 18.77 2.67 5.05
CA ASP A 334 17.70 2.77 6.04
C ASP A 334 17.29 4.24 6.21
N TYR A 335 16.00 4.54 6.05
CA TYR A 335 15.47 5.89 6.22
C TYR A 335 14.86 6.09 7.61
N LYS A 336 14.76 7.34 8.05
CA LYS A 336 14.19 7.69 9.36
C LYS A 336 12.74 7.20 9.56
N GLY A 337 11.99 7.05 8.47
CA GLY A 337 10.62 6.53 8.48
C GLY A 337 10.51 5.01 8.68
N GLY A 338 11.63 4.30 8.82
CA GLY A 338 11.67 2.84 8.95
C GLY A 338 11.61 2.09 7.61
N ASN A 339 11.17 2.76 6.54
CA ASN A 339 11.30 2.26 5.18
C ASN A 339 12.76 2.33 4.69
N ARG A 340 13.06 1.57 3.63
CA ARG A 340 14.41 1.36 3.11
C ARG A 340 14.46 1.53 1.61
N GLY A 341 15.64 1.70 1.05
CA GLY A 341 15.87 1.75 -0.39
C GLY A 341 17.13 1.02 -0.80
N VAL A 342 17.24 0.67 -2.09
CA VAL A 342 18.45 0.06 -2.64
C VAL A 342 19.02 0.97 -3.72
N ARG A 343 20.31 1.27 -3.61
CA ARG A 343 21.09 1.97 -4.64
C ARG A 343 21.87 0.95 -5.45
N TYR A 344 21.73 0.98 -6.77
CA TYR A 344 22.54 0.17 -7.69
C TYR A 344 23.63 1.03 -8.31
N THR A 345 24.89 0.79 -7.95
CA THR A 345 26.02 1.61 -8.37
C THR A 345 26.62 1.08 -9.67
N PHE A 346 26.90 1.98 -10.60
CA PHE A 346 27.63 1.74 -11.82
C PHE A 346 28.78 2.73 -11.94
N LYS A 347 29.96 2.23 -12.34
CA LYS A 347 31.21 2.98 -12.44
C LYS A 347 31.65 3.10 -13.89
N LEU A 348 32.02 4.31 -14.28
CA LEU A 348 32.54 4.62 -15.61
C LEU A 348 33.89 3.92 -15.86
N GLU A 349 33.98 3.23 -17.00
CA GLU A 349 35.23 2.75 -17.59
C GLU A 349 35.92 3.92 -18.31
N GLY A 350 36.97 4.45 -17.69
CA GLY A 350 37.72 5.60 -18.21
C GLY A 350 37.71 6.82 -17.29
N GLU A 351 38.06 7.96 -17.86
CA GLU A 351 38.17 9.23 -17.14
C GLU A 351 36.83 9.93 -17.03
N ALA A 352 36.51 10.40 -15.84
CA ALA A 352 35.35 11.25 -15.62
C ALA A 352 35.59 12.63 -16.23
N SER A 353 34.50 13.31 -16.59
CA SER A 353 34.53 14.70 -17.03
C SER A 353 33.41 15.48 -16.34
N LYS A 354 33.34 16.79 -16.57
CA LYS A 354 32.27 17.63 -16.01
C LYS A 354 30.86 17.18 -16.47
N ASP A 355 30.77 16.54 -17.63
CA ASP A 355 29.52 16.10 -18.27
C ASP A 355 29.42 14.56 -18.31
N LEU A 356 30.35 13.85 -17.66
CA LEU A 356 30.38 12.39 -17.62
C LEU A 356 30.83 11.92 -16.22
N PRO A 357 29.89 11.58 -15.32
CA PRO A 357 30.20 11.28 -13.91
C PRO A 357 30.98 9.97 -13.76
N LYS A 358 31.86 9.88 -12.76
CA LYS A 358 32.59 8.63 -12.47
C LYS A 358 31.67 7.52 -11.95
N TYR A 359 30.67 7.90 -11.14
CA TYR A 359 29.72 7.01 -10.49
C TYR A 359 28.30 7.47 -10.79
N VAL A 360 27.46 6.48 -11.09
CA VAL A 360 26.02 6.63 -11.28
C VAL A 360 25.35 5.63 -10.34
N GLN A 361 24.37 6.07 -9.57
CA GLN A 361 23.55 5.19 -8.74
C GLN A 361 22.09 5.29 -9.14
N PHE A 362 21.43 4.16 -9.34
CA PHE A 362 19.99 4.09 -9.62
C PHE A 362 19.20 3.69 -8.38
N SER A 363 18.00 4.26 -8.24
CA SER A 363 16.98 3.87 -7.27
C SER A 363 15.62 3.99 -7.95
N ASP A 364 14.92 2.88 -8.09
CA ASP A 364 13.68 2.75 -8.88
C ASP A 364 12.63 1.90 -8.18
N HIS A 365 12.69 1.82 -6.85
CA HIS A 365 11.75 1.04 -6.02
C HIS A 365 11.83 -0.48 -6.20
N ASN A 366 12.73 -0.99 -7.06
CA ASN A 366 12.97 -2.41 -7.26
C ASN A 366 14.21 -2.87 -6.49
N ILE A 367 14.19 -4.11 -5.99
CA ILE A 367 15.28 -4.70 -5.18
C ILE A 367 15.90 -5.94 -5.82
N ALA A 368 15.42 -6.34 -7.00
CA ALA A 368 15.87 -7.51 -7.75
C ALA A 368 15.68 -7.26 -9.25
N PRO A 369 16.25 -8.10 -10.15
CA PRO A 369 16.13 -7.92 -11.60
C PRO A 369 14.68 -7.71 -12.06
N LYS A 370 14.41 -6.50 -12.54
CA LYS A 370 13.14 -6.05 -13.10
C LYS A 370 13.43 -4.81 -13.95
N LYS A 371 12.71 -4.69 -15.08
CA LYS A 371 12.75 -3.47 -15.88
C LYS A 371 12.23 -2.29 -15.07
N SER A 372 12.99 -1.20 -15.07
CA SER A 372 12.59 0.05 -14.42
C SER A 372 11.42 0.68 -15.17
N GLU A 373 10.44 1.17 -14.42
CA GLU A 373 9.29 1.95 -14.93
C GLU A 373 9.66 3.44 -14.94
N HIS A 374 10.25 3.92 -13.84
CA HIS A 374 10.96 5.20 -13.71
C HIS A 374 12.16 5.01 -12.78
N PHE A 375 13.06 5.98 -12.70
CA PHE A 375 14.14 5.95 -11.72
C PHE A 375 14.55 7.33 -11.21
N HIS A 376 15.12 7.33 -10.01
CA HIS A 376 15.95 8.39 -9.46
C HIS A 376 17.43 8.05 -9.70
N ILE A 377 18.21 9.03 -10.15
CA ILE A 377 19.62 8.85 -10.49
C ILE A 377 20.51 9.81 -9.70
N PHE A 378 21.60 9.29 -9.16
CA PHE A 378 22.58 10.04 -8.35
C PHE A 378 23.93 9.94 -9.05
N MET A 379 24.60 11.08 -9.21
CA MET A 379 25.76 11.17 -10.09
C MET A 379 26.87 11.96 -9.41
N GLY A 380 28.10 11.50 -9.57
CA GLY A 380 29.24 12.23 -9.03
C GLY A 380 30.56 11.51 -9.25
N ASN A 381 31.63 12.12 -8.71
CA ASN A 381 32.98 11.60 -8.84
C ASN A 381 33.52 10.93 -7.57
N ASP A 382 32.70 10.87 -6.52
CA ASP A 382 33.01 10.31 -5.20
C ASP A 382 31.85 9.43 -4.75
N ARG A 383 32.04 8.11 -4.75
CA ARG A 383 30.99 7.11 -4.47
C ARG A 383 30.31 7.35 -3.12
N ASP A 384 31.08 7.66 -2.08
CA ASP A 384 30.57 7.80 -0.71
C ASP A 384 29.74 9.07 -0.55
N LYS A 385 30.11 10.15 -1.27
CA LYS A 385 29.30 11.37 -1.31
C LYS A 385 28.00 11.15 -2.08
N VAL A 386 28.05 10.46 -3.22
CA VAL A 386 26.86 10.14 -4.02
C VAL A 386 25.89 9.26 -3.20
N LEU A 387 26.40 8.29 -2.44
CA LEU A 387 25.57 7.43 -1.59
C LEU A 387 24.86 8.20 -0.46
N LYS A 388 25.50 9.24 0.08
CA LYS A 388 24.95 10.09 1.15
C LYS A 388 24.00 11.18 0.65
N GLU A 389 23.88 11.36 -0.66
CA GLU A 389 22.98 12.35 -1.26
C GLU A 389 21.52 11.89 -1.09
N LEU A 390 20.72 12.76 -0.47
CA LEU A 390 19.31 12.53 -0.14
C LEU A 390 18.41 13.70 -0.56
N ASP A 391 18.99 14.86 -0.90
CA ASP A 391 18.24 16.10 -1.17
C ASP A 391 17.97 16.31 -2.66
N ASN A 392 18.93 15.94 -3.52
CA ASN A 392 18.80 16.03 -4.97
C ASN A 392 18.81 14.64 -5.61
N TRP A 393 17.73 14.32 -6.30
CA TRP A 393 17.42 13.02 -6.88
C TRP A 393 16.74 13.21 -8.24
N PRO A 394 17.50 13.66 -9.26
CA PRO A 394 17.01 13.77 -10.63
C PRO A 394 16.21 12.54 -11.05
N THR A 395 15.01 12.76 -11.59
CA THR A 395 14.03 11.71 -11.84
C THR A 395 13.67 11.65 -13.31
N TYR A 396 13.57 10.43 -13.82
CA TYR A 396 13.37 10.18 -15.23
C TYR A 396 12.30 9.12 -15.49
N TYR A 397 11.45 9.41 -16.48
CA TYR A 397 10.42 8.51 -17.01
C TYR A 397 10.72 8.17 -18.47
N PRO A 398 10.09 7.13 -19.05
CA PRO A 398 10.31 6.77 -20.44
C PRO A 398 10.00 7.93 -21.38
N ALA A 399 10.91 8.24 -22.31
CA ALA A 399 10.79 9.37 -23.23
C ALA A 399 9.62 9.24 -24.23
N LYS A 400 8.97 8.08 -24.28
CA LYS A 400 7.77 7.83 -25.09
C LYS A 400 6.48 8.36 -24.45
N LEU A 401 6.48 8.59 -23.13
CA LEU A 401 5.31 9.10 -22.42
C LEU A 401 5.12 10.58 -22.71
N SER A 402 3.86 10.98 -22.91
CA SER A 402 3.43 12.36 -22.85
C SER A 402 3.55 12.91 -21.43
N LYS A 403 3.47 14.23 -21.30
CA LYS A 403 3.51 14.89 -19.98
C LYS A 403 2.27 14.55 -19.15
N GLU A 404 1.14 14.33 -19.80
CA GLU A 404 -0.11 13.87 -19.18
C GLU A 404 0.04 12.44 -18.65
N GLU A 405 0.58 11.52 -19.44
CA GLU A 405 0.82 10.13 -18.98
C GLU A 405 1.79 10.08 -17.79
N VAL A 406 2.86 10.90 -17.80
CA VAL A 406 3.77 10.97 -16.65
C VAL A 406 3.06 11.50 -15.41
N LYS A 407 2.19 12.53 -15.56
CA LYS A 407 1.42 13.08 -14.44
C LYS A 407 0.45 12.03 -13.89
N ASP A 408 -0.24 11.29 -14.75
CA ASP A 408 -1.20 10.26 -14.36
C ASP A 408 -0.49 9.08 -13.65
N GLU A 409 0.65 8.60 -14.17
CA GLU A 409 1.48 7.61 -13.47
C GLU A 409 1.95 8.10 -12.08
N MET A 410 2.25 9.40 -11.94
CA MET A 410 2.62 9.97 -10.64
C MET A 410 1.44 10.16 -9.66
N LEU A 411 0.19 10.12 -10.14
CA LEU A 411 -1.01 10.14 -9.30
C LEU A 411 -1.37 8.74 -8.81
N GLU A 412 -1.06 7.70 -9.58
CA GLU A 412 -1.25 6.31 -9.17
C GLU A 412 -0.23 5.82 -8.12
N HIS A 413 0.83 6.61 -7.88
CA HIS A 413 1.94 6.33 -6.97
C HIS A 413 2.06 7.34 -5.81
#